data_AF-A0A2A4R1S9-F1
#
_entry.id   AF-A0A2A4R1S9-F1
#
_cell.length_a   1.000
_cell.length_b   1.000
_cell.length_c   1.000
_cell.angle_alpha   90.00
_cell.angle_beta   90.00
_cell.angle_gamma   90.00
#
_symmetry.space_group_name_H-M   'P 1'
#
loop_
_entity.id
_entity.type
_entity.pdbx_description
1 polymer ?
#
loop_
_entity_poly.entity_id
_entity_poly.type
_entity_poly.pdbx_seq_one_letter_code
_entity_poly.pdbx_strand_id
1 'polypeptide(L)'
;MMDMQMPITPDDCTIEKEGCCSDNNEFVQGNSEVQTLATSLNFEQQVFLTSFVYTYINLFEGLEKNVVPFKNYVPPIIVKDIQVIDSVFLI
;
A
#
# COMPACT_ATOMS: atom_id res chain seq x y z
N MET A 1 -5.60 -54.62 -17.64
CA MET A 1 -4.78 -54.82 -18.85
C MET A 1 -4.13 -53.48 -19.15
N MET A 2 -2.81 -53.44 -19.26
CA MET A 2 -2.01 -52.22 -19.41
C MET A 2 -1.97 -51.81 -20.88
N ASP A 3 -2.26 -50.55 -21.16
CA ASP A 3 -1.75 -49.89 -22.37
C ASP A 3 -0.43 -49.22 -22.00
N MET A 4 0.65 -49.62 -22.70
CA MET A 4 1.99 -49.11 -22.50
C MET A 4 2.09 -47.68 -23.05
N GLN A 5 2.36 -46.72 -22.16
CA GLN A 5 2.79 -45.39 -22.55
C GLN A 5 4.23 -45.48 -23.11
N MET A 6 4.44 -44.85 -24.28
CA MET A 6 5.71 -44.77 -25.00
C MET A 6 6.85 -44.23 -24.09
N PRO A 7 8.08 -44.79 -24.17
CA PRO A 7 9.19 -44.29 -23.37
C PRO A 7 9.58 -42.88 -23.83
N ILE A 8 9.54 -41.92 -22.91
CA ILE A 8 10.12 -40.60 -23.09
C ILE A 8 11.64 -40.80 -23.06
N THR A 9 12.32 -40.59 -24.18
CA THR A 9 13.78 -40.65 -24.23
C THR A 9 14.35 -39.43 -23.50
N PRO A 10 15.44 -39.59 -22.71
CA PRO A 10 16.01 -38.51 -21.89
C PRO A 10 16.53 -37.31 -22.69
N ASP A 11 16.69 -37.47 -24.00
CA ASP A 11 17.20 -36.43 -24.91
C ASP A 11 16.10 -35.46 -25.40
N ASP A 12 14.82 -35.71 -25.10
CA ASP A 12 13.69 -34.94 -25.66
C ASP A 12 13.17 -33.82 -24.71
N CYS A 13 13.90 -33.56 -23.61
CA CYS A 13 13.62 -32.48 -22.66
C CYS A 13 14.88 -31.63 -22.37
N THR A 14 15.76 -31.49 -23.36
CA THR A 14 16.84 -30.49 -23.31
C THR A 14 16.28 -29.15 -23.78
N ILE A 15 15.84 -28.32 -22.84
CA ILE A 15 15.71 -26.88 -23.11
C ILE A 15 17.13 -26.36 -23.27
N GLU A 16 17.63 -26.36 -24.50
CA GLU A 16 18.79 -25.55 -24.85
C GLU A 16 18.40 -24.11 -24.55
N LYS A 17 18.96 -23.55 -23.47
CA LYS A 17 18.93 -22.11 -23.22
C LYS A 17 19.78 -21.47 -24.31
N GLU A 18 19.20 -21.23 -25.48
CA GLU A 18 19.72 -20.20 -26.37
C GLU A 18 19.88 -18.94 -25.52
N GLY A 19 21.08 -18.38 -25.52
CA GLY A 19 21.47 -17.25 -24.66
C GLY A 19 20.75 -15.96 -25.03
N CYS A 20 19.43 -15.91 -24.86
CA CYS A 20 18.59 -14.76 -25.20
C CYS A 20 18.87 -13.54 -24.33
N CYS A 21 19.49 -13.76 -23.17
CA CYS A 21 19.32 -12.86 -22.06
C CYS A 21 20.66 -12.79 -21.34
N SER A 22 21.47 -11.80 -21.72
CA SER A 22 22.54 -11.35 -20.84
C SER A 22 21.88 -10.69 -19.65
N ASP A 23 22.15 -11.19 -18.44
CA ASP A 23 21.77 -10.54 -17.20
C ASP A 23 22.55 -9.22 -17.10
N ASN A 24 22.04 -8.18 -17.76
CA ASN A 24 22.54 -6.83 -17.60
C ASN A 24 22.08 -6.32 -16.24
N ASN A 25 22.91 -6.54 -15.23
CA ASN A 25 22.78 -5.86 -13.95
C ASN A 25 23.22 -4.41 -14.14
N GLU A 26 22.30 -3.54 -14.53
CA GLU A 26 22.53 -2.10 -14.48
C GLU A 26 22.56 -1.66 -13.02
N PHE A 27 23.76 -1.50 -12.48
CA PHE A 27 23.96 -0.84 -11.20
C PHE A 27 23.69 0.65 -11.39
N VAL A 28 22.46 1.09 -11.13
CA VAL A 28 22.13 2.51 -11.06
C VAL A 28 22.76 3.05 -9.78
N GLN A 29 23.99 3.56 -9.90
CA GLN A 29 24.64 4.29 -8.83
C GLN A 29 23.82 5.56 -8.57
N GLY A 30 23.08 5.58 -7.47
CA GLY A 30 22.39 6.78 -7.01
C GLY A 30 23.38 7.93 -6.96
N ASN A 31 23.09 9.02 -7.67
CA ASN A 31 23.89 10.22 -7.59
C ASN A 31 23.86 10.74 -6.15
N SER A 32 25.03 10.87 -5.53
CA SER A 32 25.17 11.53 -4.22
C SER A 32 24.78 13.01 -4.27
N GLU A 33 24.78 13.59 -5.47
CA GLU A 33 24.32 14.95 -5.73
C GLU A 33 22.83 14.91 -6.09
N VAL A 34 21.98 15.08 -5.09
CA VAL A 34 20.58 15.46 -5.32
C VAL A 34 20.62 16.74 -6.17
N GLN A 35 20.27 16.62 -7.45
CA GLN A 35 19.98 17.79 -8.27
C GLN A 35 18.82 18.48 -7.59
N THR A 36 19.13 19.53 -6.84
CA THR A 36 18.13 20.45 -6.31
C THR A 36 17.57 21.19 -7.50
N LEU A 37 16.63 20.56 -8.20
CA LEU A 37 15.68 21.25 -9.04
C LEU A 37 14.86 22.11 -8.07
N ALA A 38 15.40 23.28 -7.73
CA ALA A 38 14.68 24.34 -7.08
C ALA A 38 13.68 24.87 -8.11
N THR A 39 12.63 24.10 -8.37
CA THR A 39 11.54 24.49 -9.24
C THR A 39 10.90 25.71 -8.59
N SER A 40 11.00 26.86 -9.25
CA SER A 40 10.30 28.06 -8.80
C SER A 40 8.80 27.78 -8.89
N LEU A 41 8.15 27.70 -7.73
CA LEU A 41 6.70 27.57 -7.67
C LEU A 41 6.10 28.95 -7.85
N ASN A 42 5.18 29.09 -8.79
CA ASN A 42 4.38 30.31 -8.89
C ASN A 42 3.36 30.38 -7.73
N PHE A 43 2.73 31.54 -7.57
CA PHE A 43 1.82 31.79 -6.45
C PHE A 43 0.66 30.77 -6.38
N GLU A 44 0.03 30.46 -7.51
CA GLU A 44 -1.08 29.49 -7.55
C GLU A 44 -0.66 28.09 -7.14
N GLN A 45 0.53 27.65 -7.58
CA GLN A 45 1.10 26.37 -7.18
C GLN A 45 1.40 26.32 -5.67
N GLN A 46 1.89 27.42 -5.09
CA GLN A 46 2.11 27.51 -3.65
C GLN A 46 0.79 27.40 -2.89
N VAL A 47 -0.24 28.15 -3.30
CA VAL A 47 -1.58 28.10 -2.69
C VAL A 47 -2.16 26.68 -2.76
N PHE A 48 -2.08 26.03 -3.93
CA PHE A 48 -2.51 24.64 -4.08
C PHE A 48 -1.76 23.70 -3.15
N LEU A 49 -0.42 23.75 -3.14
CA LEU A 49 0.39 22.84 -2.32
C LEU A 49 0.13 23.06 -0.82
N THR A 50 0.07 24.31 -0.37
CA THR A 50 -0.20 24.66 1.03
C THR A 50 -1.59 24.20 1.45
N SER A 51 -2.62 24.42 0.64
CA SER A 51 -3.99 23.97 0.97
C SER A 51 -4.12 22.45 0.99
N PHE A 52 -3.48 21.77 0.04
CA PHE A 52 -3.43 20.30 0.00
C PHE A 52 -2.75 19.75 1.25
N VAL A 53 -1.53 20.22 1.58
CA VAL A 53 -0.81 19.77 2.77
C VAL A 53 -1.59 20.08 4.04
N TYR A 54 -2.12 21.30 4.20
CA TYR A 54 -2.87 21.70 5.40
C TYR A 54 -4.09 20.82 5.64
N THR A 55 -4.81 20.44 4.58
CA THR A 55 -6.01 19.60 4.69
C THR A 55 -5.66 18.16 5.05
N TYR A 56 -4.53 17.66 4.54
CA TYR A 56 -4.15 16.24 4.64
C TYR A 56 -3.09 15.94 5.71
N ILE A 57 -2.53 16.95 6.39
CA ILE A 57 -1.43 16.75 7.35
C ILE A 57 -1.79 15.74 8.46
N ASN A 58 -3.04 15.78 8.92
CA ASN A 58 -3.53 14.91 9.99
C ASN A 58 -3.70 13.43 9.57
N LEU A 59 -3.54 13.09 8.29
CA LEU A 59 -3.54 11.69 7.81
C LEU A 59 -2.18 11.01 7.99
N PHE A 60 -1.11 11.80 8.03
CA PHE A 60 0.26 11.30 8.16
C PHE A 60 0.80 11.51 9.58
N GLU A 61 0.44 12.64 10.21
CA GLU A 61 0.79 12.94 11.60
C GLU A 61 -0.46 13.03 12.46
N GLY A 62 -0.45 12.33 13.60
CA GLY A 62 -1.52 12.48 14.59
C GLY A 62 -1.47 13.83 15.29
N LEU A 63 -2.59 14.25 15.87
CA LEU A 63 -2.61 15.45 16.73
C LEU A 63 -1.71 15.25 17.96
N GLU A 64 -0.96 16.28 18.37
CA GLU A 64 -0.13 16.27 19.58
C GLU A 64 -0.93 15.82 20.82
N LYS A 65 -2.22 16.19 20.86
CA LYS A 65 -3.19 15.71 21.85
C LYS A 65 -4.31 14.98 21.13
N ASN A 66 -4.48 13.70 21.47
CA ASN A 66 -5.63 12.93 21.03
C ASN A 66 -6.91 13.51 21.61
N VAL A 67 -7.72 14.13 20.75
CA VAL A 67 -9.08 14.55 21.11
C VAL A 67 -9.95 13.32 21.07
N VAL A 68 -10.41 12.86 22.23
CA VAL A 68 -11.43 11.80 22.33
C VAL A 68 -12.79 12.44 22.03
N PRO A 69 -13.42 12.16 20.88
CA PRO A 69 -14.75 12.67 20.59
C PRO A 69 -15.72 12.17 21.66
N PHE A 70 -16.70 13.00 22.04
CA PHE A 70 -17.74 12.61 22.99
C PHE A 70 -17.25 12.18 24.38
N LYS A 71 -16.04 12.59 24.80
CA LYS A 71 -15.49 12.27 26.14
C LYS A 71 -16.46 12.64 27.28
N ASN A 72 -17.21 13.72 27.10
CA ASN A 72 -18.17 14.22 28.10
C ASN A 72 -19.63 13.87 27.75
N TYR A 73 -19.85 13.01 26.76
CA TYR A 73 -21.20 12.57 26.43
C TYR A 73 -21.68 11.58 27.50
N VAL A 74 -22.85 11.85 28.05
CA VAL A 74 -23.48 10.93 28.99
C VAL A 74 -23.89 9.69 28.19
N PRO A 75 -23.47 8.47 28.58
CA PRO A 75 -23.89 7.26 27.89
C PRO A 75 -25.41 7.23 27.76
N PRO A 76 -25.95 6.88 26.58
CA PRO A 76 -27.39 6.79 26.41
C PRO A 76 -27.94 5.77 27.40
N ILE A 77 -29.11 6.07 27.97
CA ILE A 77 -29.78 5.15 28.90
C ILE A 77 -30.26 3.95 28.08
N ILE A 78 -29.56 2.82 28.23
CA ILE A 78 -29.89 1.58 27.55
C ILE A 78 -31.09 0.95 28.28
N VAL A 79 -32.29 1.13 27.71
CA VAL A 79 -33.55 0.57 28.25
C VAL A 79 -33.83 -0.87 27.80
N LYS A 80 -33.17 -1.30 26.71
CA LYS A 80 -33.30 -2.63 26.13
C LYS A 80 -31.96 -3.06 25.58
N ASP A 81 -31.72 -4.37 25.55
CA ASP A 81 -30.53 -4.93 24.96
C ASP A 81 -30.59 -4.80 23.43
N ILE A 82 -29.92 -3.77 22.90
CA ILE A 82 -29.88 -3.49 21.46
C ILE A 82 -29.15 -4.58 20.68
N GLN A 83 -28.15 -5.23 21.27
CA GLN A 83 -27.39 -6.30 20.61
C GLN A 83 -28.29 -7.52 20.40
N VAL A 84 -29.14 -7.83 21.37
CA VAL A 84 -30.15 -8.89 21.27
C VAL A 84 -31.25 -8.53 20.27
N ILE A 85 -31.73 -7.28 20.27
CA ILE A 85 -32.74 -6.83 19.29
C ILE A 85 -32.20 -6.90 17.86
N ASP A 86 -30.97 -6.40 17.65
CA ASP A 86 -30.36 -6.30 16.34
C ASP A 86 -29.63 -7.59 15.92
N SER A 87 -29.60 -8.60 16.80
CA SER A 87 -28.87 -9.87 16.60
C SER A 87 -27.39 -9.67 16.22
N VAL A 88 -26.77 -8.61 16.76
CA VAL A 88 -25.35 -8.29 16.55
C VAL A 88 -24.59 -8.63 17.82
N PHE A 89 -23.82 -9.71 17.77
CA PHE A 89 -22.96 -10.15 18.86
C PHE A 89 -21.52 -9.78 18.54
N LEU A 90 -20.80 -9.20 19.52
CA LEU A 90 -19.34 -9.04 19.39
C LEU A 90 -18.71 -10.44 19.35
N ILE A 91 -17.87 -10.70 18.34
CA ILE A 91 -17.09 -11.93 18.15
C ILE A 91 -15.74 -11.80 18.87
#